data_AF-C2JYG1-F1
#
_entry.id   AF-C2JYG1-F1
#
_cell.length_a   1.000
_cell.length_b   1.000
_cell.length_c   1.000
_cell.angle_alpha   90.00
_cell.angle_beta   90.00
_cell.angle_gamma   90.00
#
_symmetry.space_group_name_H-M   'P 1'
#
loop_
_entity.id
_entity.type
_entity.pdbx_description
1 polymer ?
#
loop_
_entity_poly.entity_id
_entity_poly.type
_entity_poly.pdbx_seq_one_letter_code
_entity_poly.pdbx_strand_id
1 'polypeptide(L)' 'AFWFIALERCCRQQLMVEATGIKPALVSAERSRYSREHVGSEYIGWLHFQPIYDHLALSQPDMFD' A
#
# COMPACT_ATOMS: atom_id res chain seq x y z
N ALA A 1 -0.78 -9.96 2.94
CA ALA A 1 -0.66 -8.88 3.94
C ALA A 1 -0.50 -7.49 3.32
N PHE A 2 0.51 -7.25 2.47
CA PHE A 2 0.81 -5.91 1.94
C PHE A 2 -0.39 -5.17 1.32
N TRP A 3 -1.21 -5.82 0.49
CA TRP A 3 -2.35 -5.14 -0.15
C TRP A 3 -3.39 -4.61 0.83
N PHE A 4 -3.58 -5.26 1.98
CA PHE A 4 -4.44 -4.75 3.04
C PHE A 4 -3.85 -3.47 3.66
N ILE A 5 -2.55 -3.48 3.96
CA ILE A 5 -1.82 -2.32 4.51
C ILE A 5 -1.84 -1.15 3.51
N ALA A 6 -1.61 -1.43 2.23
CA ALA A 6 -1.66 -0.43 1.16
C ALA A 6 -3.06 0.19 1.04
N LEU A 7 -4.11 -0.63 1.11
CA LEU A 7 -5.50 -0.16 1.06
C LEU A 7 -5.86 0.70 2.28
N GLU A 8 -5.49 0.29 3.50
CA GLU A 8 -5.70 1.10 4.71
C GLU A 8 -5.06 2.49 4.55
N ARG A 9 -3.82 2.52 4.07
CA ARG A 9 -3.10 3.77 3.84
C ARG A 9 -3.80 4.64 2.79
N CYS A 10 -4.29 4.05 1.71
CA CYS A 10 -5.08 4.76 0.70
C CYS A 10 -6.36 5.36 1.30
N CYS A 11 -7.11 4.59 2.10
CA CYS A 11 -8.32 5.08 2.77
C CYS A 11 -8.00 6.26 3.70
N ARG A 12 -6.93 6.14 4.50
CA ARG A 12 -6.48 7.24 5.37
C ARG A 12 -6.12 8.49 4.56
N GLN A 13 -5.41 8.33 3.45
CA GLN A 13 -5.06 9.45 2.56
C GLN A 13 -6.28 10.10 1.93
N GLN A 14 -7.24 9.29 1.47
CA GLN A 14 -8.49 9.80 0.91
C GLN A 14 -9.25 10.66 1.92
N LEU A 15 -9.42 10.17 3.15
CA LEU A 15 -10.07 10.94 4.22
C LEU A 15 -9.35 12.26 4.52
N MET A 16 -8.01 12.25 4.56
CA MET A 16 -7.21 13.47 4.78
C MET A 16 -7.41 14.49 3.65
N VAL A 17 -7.44 14.05 2.39
CA VAL A 17 -7.66 14.95 1.24
C VAL A 17 -9.08 15.49 1.26
N GLU A 18 -10.09 14.64 1.46
CA GLU A 18 -11.50 15.05 1.49
C GLU A 18 -11.77 16.08 2.61
N ALA A 19 -11.13 15.93 3.77
CA ALA A 19 -11.23 16.87 4.88
C ALA A 19 -10.74 18.30 4.54
N THR A 20 -9.90 18.47 3.51
CA THR A 20 -9.45 19.81 3.08
C THR A 20 -10.51 20.59 2.31
N GLY A 21 -11.54 19.93 1.78
CA GLY A 21 -12.49 20.52 0.83
C GLY A 21 -11.91 20.81 -0.56
N ILE A 22 -10.63 20.53 -0.79
CA ILE A 22 -9.98 20.69 -2.10
C ILE A 22 -10.39 19.53 -3.00
N LYS A 23 -10.80 19.84 -4.24
CA LYS A 23 -11.08 18.81 -5.25
C LYS A 23 -9.83 17.95 -5.50
N PRO A 24 -9.87 16.62 -5.29
CA PRO A 24 -8.72 15.76 -5.52
C PRO A 24 -8.23 15.80 -6.97
N ALA A 25 -6.91 15.89 -7.15
CA ALA A 25 -6.28 15.72 -8.45
C ALA A 25 -6.22 14.22 -8.79
N LEU A 26 -7.02 13.79 -9.76
CA LEU A 26 -7.09 12.38 -10.17
C LEU A 26 -5.94 12.01 -11.10
N VAL A 27 -5.42 10.79 -10.91
CA VAL A 27 -4.49 10.17 -11.86
C VAL A 27 -5.27 9.74 -13.10
N SER A 28 -4.69 9.91 -14.29
CA SER A 28 -5.34 9.47 -15.53
C SER A 28 -5.56 7.95 -15.54
N ALA A 29 -6.57 7.50 -16.26
CA ALA A 29 -6.88 6.07 -16.38
C ALA A 29 -5.73 5.27 -17.00
N GLU A 30 -5.00 5.87 -17.95
CA GLU A 30 -3.80 5.28 -18.56
C GLU A 30 -2.69 5.06 -17.53
N ARG A 31 -2.33 6.10 -16.76
CA ARG A 31 -1.30 5.98 -15.72
C ARG A 31 -1.71 5.00 -14.63
N SER A 32 -2.99 4.97 -14.27
CA SER A 32 -3.52 4.01 -13.30
C SER A 32 -3.38 2.57 -13.77
N ARG A 33 -3.66 2.29 -15.05
CA ARG A 33 -3.43 0.97 -15.67
C ARG A 33 -1.96 0.61 -15.72
N TYR A 34 -1.10 1.54 -16.17
CA TYR A 34 0.34 1.35 -16.20
C TYR A 34 0.89 0.95 -14.82
N SER A 35 0.51 1.67 -13.75
CA SER A 35 0.91 1.32 -12.38
C SER A 35 0.43 -0.08 -11.99
N ARG A 36 -0.83 -0.43 -12.26
CA ARG A 36 -1.34 -1.79 -11.98
C ARG A 36 -0.52 -2.87 -12.69
N GLU A 37 -0.20 -2.66 -13.97
CA GLU A 37 0.54 -3.65 -14.78
C GLU A 37 1.97 -3.87 -14.28
N HIS A 38 2.64 -2.81 -13.82
CA HIS A 38 4.07 -2.87 -13.47
C HIS A 38 4.32 -3.13 -11.99
N VAL A 39 3.43 -2.68 -11.10
CA VAL A 39 3.61 -2.82 -9.65
C VAL A 39 2.43 -3.48 -8.93
N GLY A 40 1.43 -3.99 -9.65
CA GLY A 40 0.23 -4.61 -9.07
C GLY A 40 0.24 -6.14 -9.02
N SER A 41 1.35 -6.80 -9.40
CA SER A 41 1.43 -8.27 -9.39
C SER A 41 1.58 -8.83 -7.97
N GLU A 42 1.21 -10.09 -7.78
CA GLU A 42 1.34 -10.78 -6.48
C GLU A 42 2.79 -10.81 -5.99
N TYR A 43 3.74 -11.06 -6.89
CA TYR A 43 5.17 -11.01 -6.59
C TYR A 43 5.60 -9.65 -6.03
N ILE A 44 5.14 -8.56 -6.66
CA ILE A 44 5.43 -7.22 -6.19
C ILE A 44 4.79 -6.97 -4.81
N GLY A 45 3.57 -7.48 -4.58
CA GLY A 45 2.93 -7.41 -3.27
C GLY A 45 3.72 -8.16 -2.18
N TRP A 46 4.26 -9.34 -2.48
CA TRP A 46 5.15 -10.08 -1.59
C TRP A 46 6.46 -9.32 -1.33
N LEU A 47 7.07 -8.78 -2.39
CA LEU A 47 8.32 -8.03 -2.31
C LEU A 47 8.18 -6.79 -1.42
N HIS A 48 7.11 -6.01 -1.58
CA HIS A 48 6.82 -4.85 -0.72
C HIS A 48 6.53 -5.22 0.74
N PHE A 49 6.13 -6.47 1.01
CA PHE A 49 5.93 -6.93 2.38
C PHE A 49 7.25 -7.25 3.10
N GLN A 50 8.34 -7.56 2.37
CA GLN A 50 9.58 -8.04 2.98
C GLN A 50 10.14 -7.12 4.06
N PRO A 51 10.23 -5.78 3.88
CA PRO A 51 10.77 -4.92 4.93
C PRO A 51 9.91 -4.90 6.20
N ILE A 52 8.59 -5.09 6.06
CA ILE A 52 7.66 -5.16 7.19
C ILE A 52 7.86 -6.48 7.92
N TYR A 53 7.95 -7.57 7.17
CA TYR A 53 8.22 -8.89 7.72
C TYR A 53 9.55 -8.93 8.46
N ASP A 54 10.63 -8.44 7.85
CA ASP A 54 11.97 -8.41 8.47
C ASP A 54 11.97 -7.62 9.77
N HIS A 55 11.29 -6.47 9.78
CA HIS A 55 11.14 -5.68 11.00
C HIS A 55 10.35 -6.43 12.08
N LEU A 56 9.26 -7.12 11.72
CA LEU A 56 8.48 -7.91 12.68
C LEU A 56 9.29 -9.08 13.23
N ALA A 57 10.00 -9.83 12.39
CA ALA A 57 10.87 -10.93 12.81
C ALA A 57 11.96 -10.47 13.79
N LEU A 58 12.49 -9.26 13.61
CA LEU A 58 13.50 -8.68 14.51
C LEU A 58 12.91 -8.11 15.80
N SER A 59 11.74 -7.47 15.74
CA SER A 59 11.16 -6.74 16.89
C SER A 59 10.24 -7.59 17.76
N GLN A 60 9.64 -8.64 17.20
CA GLN A 60 8.66 -9.53 17.84
C GLN A 60 8.93 -10.99 17.42
N PRO A 61 10.09 -11.57 17.81
CA PRO A 61 10.47 -12.91 17.37
C PRO A 61 9.52 -14.01 17.85
N ASP A 62 8.86 -13.81 19.00
CA ASP A 62 7.87 -14.72 19.60
C ASP A 62 6.55 -14.80 18.83
N MET A 63 6.30 -13.88 17.89
CA MET A 63 5.11 -13.91 17.03
C MET A 63 5.10 -15.10 16.05
N PHE A 64 6.26 -15.75 15.86
CA PHE A 64 6.47 -16.80 14.84
C PHE A 64 6.60 -18.22 15.41
N ASP A 65 6.56 -18.37 16.74
CA ASP A 65 6.54 -19.66 17.44
C ASP A 65 5.12 -20.22 17.60
#